data_AF-A0A9E8HIX7-F1
#
_entry.id   AF-A0A9E8HIX7-F1
#
_cell.length_a   1.000
_cell.length_b   1.000
_cell.length_c   1.000
_cell.angle_alpha   90.00
_cell.angle_beta   90.00
_cell.angle_gamma   90.00
#
_symmetry.space_group_name_H-M   'P 1'
#
loop_
_entity.id
_entity.type
_entity.pdbx_description
1 polymer ?
#
loop_
_entity_poly.entity_id
_entity_poly.type
_entity_poly.pdbx_seq_one_letter_code
_entity_poly.pdbx_strand_id
1 'polypeptide(L)'
;MKGTVRQKKITLMASLLLSSAAFQIENAFAAPILDQSFDASGGGFSQAVYSGQSLAQTFTVGIDGYLDTVGLMLNRQSGTTSGDFTLNVFSTTAGAPDESGTLFFSQTYSVFDLPGTGPFLHSFTDFDTSSANIAVSAGDILAISVTHQGGNDNWLTWDAGSGGYSEGAGFNRNGLTNNLWASDIQNEVDRGFRTFVDTTRVVAVSEVPEPNALSLFGLSLVGLYCYRRRNRSTVKG
;
A
#
# COMPACT_ATOMS: atom_id res chain seq x y z
N MET A 1 30.45 -64.99 -51.81
CA MET A 1 30.78 -64.32 -50.53
C MET A 1 30.83 -62.81 -50.75
N LYS A 2 29.88 -62.07 -50.18
CA LYS A 2 29.97 -60.67 -49.71
C LYS A 2 28.55 -60.24 -49.33
N GLY A 3 28.27 -60.26 -48.03
CA GLY A 3 26.96 -60.00 -47.44
C GLY A 3 26.68 -58.51 -47.33
N THR A 4 25.47 -58.12 -47.71
CA THR A 4 24.96 -56.75 -47.66
C THR A 4 24.36 -56.49 -46.28
N VAL A 5 25.05 -55.69 -45.47
CA VAL A 5 24.57 -55.26 -44.14
C VAL A 5 23.56 -54.12 -44.32
N ARG A 6 22.28 -54.41 -44.04
CA ARG A 6 21.20 -53.41 -43.94
C ARG A 6 21.28 -52.71 -42.58
N GLN A 7 21.83 -51.50 -42.52
CA GLN A 7 21.64 -50.61 -41.37
C GLN A 7 20.30 -49.88 -41.49
N LYS A 8 19.32 -50.31 -40.68
CA LYS A 8 18.16 -49.49 -40.33
C LYS A 8 18.43 -48.78 -39.01
N LYS A 9 18.76 -47.48 -39.05
CA LYS A 9 18.72 -46.59 -37.89
C LYS A 9 18.23 -45.22 -38.32
N ILE A 10 16.90 -45.07 -38.40
CA ILE A 10 16.23 -43.77 -38.43
C ILE A 10 15.13 -43.87 -37.39
N THR A 11 15.36 -43.42 -36.16
CA THR A 11 14.25 -43.15 -35.24
C THR A 11 14.66 -42.17 -34.12
N LEU A 12 14.17 -40.94 -34.26
CA LEU A 12 13.82 -39.95 -33.23
C LEU A 12 14.89 -39.50 -32.20
N MET A 13 15.66 -38.47 -32.58
CA MET A 13 16.01 -37.38 -31.65
C MET A 13 15.05 -36.22 -31.91
N ALA A 14 13.87 -36.26 -31.29
CA ALA A 14 12.94 -35.14 -31.21
C ALA A 14 12.73 -34.81 -29.73
N SER A 15 13.83 -34.48 -29.05
CA SER A 15 13.80 -34.01 -27.66
C SER A 15 13.40 -32.54 -27.66
N LEU A 16 12.10 -32.32 -27.69
CA LEU A 16 11.40 -31.44 -26.76
C LEU A 16 12.07 -30.07 -26.45
N LEU A 17 12.29 -29.25 -27.48
CA LEU A 17 12.25 -27.79 -27.32
C LEU A 17 10.78 -27.37 -27.18
N LEU A 18 10.13 -27.82 -26.11
CA LEU A 18 8.90 -27.17 -25.65
C LEU A 18 9.36 -25.82 -25.09
N SER A 19 9.36 -24.85 -26.00
CA SER A 19 9.55 -23.44 -25.69
C SER A 19 8.59 -23.10 -24.56
N SER A 20 9.14 -22.92 -23.36
CA SER A 20 8.43 -22.39 -22.21
C SER A 20 7.97 -20.98 -22.60
N ALA A 21 6.80 -20.89 -23.24
CA ALA A 21 6.02 -19.68 -23.28
C ALA A 21 5.58 -19.43 -21.83
N ALA A 22 6.51 -18.86 -21.05
CA ALA A 22 6.18 -18.22 -19.79
C ALA A 22 5.23 -17.09 -20.17
N PHE A 23 3.93 -17.36 -20.04
CA PHE A 23 2.93 -16.31 -19.99
C PHE A 23 3.35 -15.42 -18.83
N GLN A 24 3.97 -14.29 -19.14
CA GLN A 24 4.12 -13.23 -18.16
C GLN A 24 2.71 -12.71 -17.94
N ILE A 25 2.10 -13.22 -16.87
CA ILE A 25 0.90 -12.63 -16.32
C ILE A 25 1.38 -11.30 -15.74
N GLU A 26 1.34 -10.26 -16.58
CA GLU A 26 1.38 -8.90 -16.06
C GLU A 26 0.12 -8.75 -15.23
N ASN A 27 0.29 -8.82 -13.91
CA ASN A 27 -0.78 -8.51 -12.99
C ASN A 27 -1.09 -7.02 -13.20
N ALA A 28 -2.14 -6.74 -13.96
CA ALA A 28 -2.73 -5.42 -14.03
C ALA A 28 -3.35 -5.15 -12.65
N PHE A 29 -2.57 -4.59 -11.74
CA PHE A 29 -3.10 -4.06 -10.49
C PHE A 29 -3.99 -2.88 -10.82
N ALA A 30 -5.21 -2.85 -10.26
CA ALA A 30 -6.03 -1.67 -10.42
C ALA A 30 -5.35 -0.51 -9.69
N ALA A 31 -5.49 0.69 -10.25
CA ALA A 31 -5.04 1.88 -9.56
C ALA A 31 -5.79 2.02 -8.22
N PRO A 32 -5.11 2.43 -7.14
CA PRO A 32 -5.74 2.76 -5.87
C PRO A 32 -6.90 3.76 -6.06
N ILE A 33 -7.98 3.56 -5.31
CA ILE A 33 -9.21 4.36 -5.39
C ILE A 33 -9.18 5.40 -4.26
N LEU A 34 -9.51 6.65 -4.58
CA LEU A 34 -9.66 7.71 -3.57
C LEU A 34 -10.77 7.32 -2.57
N ASP A 35 -10.42 7.31 -1.28
CA ASP A 35 -11.34 6.97 -0.18
C ASP A 35 -11.83 8.24 0.52
N GLN A 36 -10.96 8.92 1.28
CA GLN A 36 -11.30 10.16 1.96
C GLN A 36 -10.46 11.32 1.41
N SER A 37 -10.99 12.54 1.46
CA SER A 37 -10.20 13.74 1.23
C SER A 37 -10.77 14.98 1.90
N PHE A 38 -9.87 15.88 2.25
CA PHE A 38 -10.16 17.24 2.64
C PHE A 38 -9.14 18.17 1.98
N ASP A 39 -9.62 19.12 1.17
CA ASP A 39 -8.80 20.13 0.51
C ASP A 39 -8.77 21.40 1.36
N ALA A 40 -7.62 21.67 1.99
CA ALA A 40 -7.43 22.81 2.87
C ALA A 40 -7.04 24.11 2.13
N SER A 41 -7.07 24.13 0.79
CA SER A 41 -6.68 25.31 0.00
C SER A 41 -7.54 26.55 0.25
N GLY A 42 -8.78 26.36 0.71
CA GLY A 42 -9.67 27.46 1.10
C GLY A 42 -9.43 28.03 2.51
N GLY A 43 -8.61 27.36 3.34
CA GLY A 43 -8.47 27.66 4.77
C GLY A 43 -7.66 28.92 5.09
N GLY A 44 -6.79 29.34 4.18
CA GLY A 44 -6.00 30.58 4.33
C GLY A 44 -4.94 30.56 5.43
N PHE A 45 -4.70 29.43 6.11
CA PHE A 45 -3.62 29.25 7.07
C PHE A 45 -3.00 27.85 7.00
N SER A 46 -1.82 27.70 7.60
CA SER A 46 -1.13 26.42 7.76
C SER A 46 -0.59 26.36 9.19
N GLN A 47 -0.66 25.20 9.82
CA GLN A 47 -0.17 25.02 11.18
C GLN A 47 1.25 24.46 11.16
N ALA A 48 2.14 25.04 11.97
CA ALA A 48 3.52 24.60 12.04
C ALA A 48 3.66 23.26 12.76
N VAL A 49 4.54 22.41 12.25
CA VAL A 49 5.04 21.19 12.90
C VAL A 49 6.53 21.38 13.13
N TYR A 50 6.91 21.50 14.39
CA TYR A 50 8.30 21.69 14.83
C TYR A 50 8.63 20.69 15.93
N SER A 51 9.87 20.71 16.40
CA SER A 51 10.33 19.80 17.46
C SER A 51 9.52 19.97 18.74
N GLY A 52 8.87 18.91 19.19
CA GLY A 52 7.96 18.95 20.33
C GLY A 52 6.52 19.35 19.99
N GLN A 53 6.18 19.60 18.73
CA GLN A 53 4.80 19.69 18.26
C GLN A 53 4.51 18.58 17.24
N SER A 54 3.49 17.77 17.53
CA SER A 54 2.91 16.82 16.58
C SER A 54 1.53 17.29 16.18
N LEU A 55 1.18 17.09 14.92
CA LEU A 55 -0.16 17.33 14.41
C LEU A 55 -0.77 16.01 13.93
N ALA A 56 -2.08 15.89 14.02
CA ALA A 56 -2.80 14.74 13.48
C ALA A 56 -4.16 15.13 12.90
N GLN A 57 -4.64 14.31 11.99
CA GLN A 57 -5.99 14.34 11.43
C GLN A 57 -6.58 12.94 11.54
N THR A 58 -7.76 12.81 12.13
CA THR A 58 -8.52 11.56 12.07
C THR A 58 -9.42 11.54 10.84
N PHE A 59 -9.72 10.33 10.38
CA PHE A 59 -10.65 10.09 9.27
C PHE A 59 -11.37 8.77 9.46
N THR A 60 -12.59 8.71 8.94
CA THR A 60 -13.40 7.49 8.90
C THR A 60 -13.27 6.87 7.52
N VAL A 61 -12.81 5.63 7.46
CA VAL A 61 -12.64 4.87 6.22
C VAL A 61 -14.01 4.70 5.55
N GLY A 62 -14.09 4.98 4.25
CA GLY A 62 -15.31 4.81 3.46
C GLY A 62 -15.32 3.57 2.57
N ILE A 63 -14.14 3.02 2.27
CA ILE A 63 -13.95 1.90 1.34
C ILE A 63 -13.16 0.76 2.01
N ASP A 64 -13.69 -0.46 1.94
CA ASP A 64 -12.97 -1.67 2.35
C ASP A 64 -11.76 -1.95 1.46
N GLY A 65 -10.63 -2.35 2.04
CA GLY A 65 -9.46 -2.79 1.27
C GLY A 65 -8.15 -2.60 2.03
N TYR A 66 -7.11 -2.19 1.31
CA TYR A 66 -5.80 -1.89 1.88
C TYR A 66 -5.44 -0.42 1.69
N LEU A 67 -5.09 0.29 2.78
CA LEU A 67 -4.61 1.66 2.69
C LEU A 67 -3.29 1.69 1.91
N ASP A 68 -3.34 2.27 0.72
CA ASP A 68 -2.26 2.25 -0.25
C ASP A 68 -1.41 3.51 -0.19
N THR A 69 -2.07 4.67 -0.17
CA THR A 69 -1.40 5.97 -0.25
C THR A 69 -2.07 6.96 0.70
N VAL A 70 -1.26 7.76 1.38
CA VAL A 70 -1.70 8.93 2.14
C VAL A 70 -1.12 10.18 1.49
N GLY A 71 -1.97 11.09 1.03
CA GLY A 71 -1.55 12.38 0.46
C GLY A 71 -1.78 13.50 1.47
N LEU A 72 -0.78 14.33 1.73
CA LEU A 72 -0.88 15.44 2.69
C LEU A 72 -0.49 16.78 2.05
N MET A 73 -1.19 17.86 2.42
CA MET A 73 -0.79 19.23 2.08
C MET A 73 0.31 19.74 3.02
N LEU A 74 1.47 19.08 2.98
CA LEU A 74 2.66 19.44 3.74
C LEU A 74 3.60 20.31 2.92
N ASN A 75 4.12 21.35 3.55
CA ASN A 75 5.05 22.29 2.94
C ASN A 75 6.29 22.47 3.82
N ARG A 76 7.45 22.65 3.18
CA ARG A 76 8.67 23.04 3.86
C ARG A 76 8.81 24.57 3.87
N GLN A 77 9.07 25.16 5.03
CA GLN A 77 9.31 26.60 5.16
C GLN A 77 10.72 26.99 4.69
N SER A 78 10.92 28.23 4.22
CA SER A 78 12.15 28.64 3.51
C SER A 78 13.41 28.70 4.35
N GLY A 79 13.28 28.90 5.65
CA GLY A 79 14.37 28.78 6.62
C GLY A 79 14.70 27.34 7.00
N THR A 80 13.86 26.36 6.65
CA THR A 80 14.10 24.95 7.00
C THR A 80 15.20 24.36 6.12
N THR A 81 16.37 24.19 6.72
CA THR A 81 17.61 23.75 6.04
C THR A 81 18.03 22.31 6.39
N SER A 82 17.38 21.69 7.36
CA SER A 82 17.67 20.33 7.82
C SER A 82 16.53 19.79 8.67
N GLY A 83 16.55 18.48 8.94
CA GLY A 83 15.58 17.79 9.76
C GLY A 83 14.85 16.72 8.99
N ASP A 84 14.18 15.86 9.75
CA ASP A 84 13.33 14.80 9.23
C ASP A 84 11.96 14.91 9.88
N PHE A 85 10.95 14.34 9.22
CA PHE A 85 9.64 14.17 9.81
C PHE A 85 9.20 12.72 9.71
N THR A 86 8.44 12.29 10.70
CA THR A 86 7.83 10.96 10.74
C THR A 86 6.35 11.09 10.47
N LEU A 87 5.90 10.37 9.44
CA LEU A 87 4.50 10.10 9.17
C LEU A 87 4.09 8.82 9.88
N ASN A 88 3.04 8.88 10.70
CA ASN A 88 2.46 7.69 11.32
C ASN A 88 1.00 7.53 10.95
N VAL A 89 0.56 6.28 10.88
CA VAL A 89 -0.86 5.89 10.87
C VAL A 89 -1.10 4.96 12.05
N PHE A 90 -2.00 5.33 12.95
CA PHE A 90 -2.34 4.51 14.11
C PHE A 90 -3.86 4.46 14.34
N SER A 91 -4.29 3.52 15.17
CA SER A 91 -5.68 3.39 15.61
C SER A 91 -6.14 4.60 16.44
N THR A 92 -7.46 4.73 16.58
CA THR A 92 -8.05 5.75 17.48
C THR A 92 -8.78 5.11 18.65
N THR A 93 -8.88 5.86 19.75
CA THR A 93 -9.72 5.54 20.90
C THR A 93 -10.64 6.73 21.16
N ALA A 94 -11.95 6.50 21.14
CA ALA A 94 -12.98 7.55 21.24
C ALA A 94 -12.81 8.69 20.21
N GLY A 95 -12.36 8.37 19.00
CA GLY A 95 -12.15 9.32 17.90
C GLY A 95 -10.88 10.15 18.00
N ALA A 96 -10.04 9.94 19.03
CA ALA A 96 -8.75 10.59 19.18
C ALA A 96 -7.59 9.64 18.85
N PRO A 97 -6.45 10.15 18.36
CA PRO A 97 -5.18 9.44 18.27
C PRO A 97 -4.84 8.57 19.49
N ASP A 98 -4.61 7.26 19.29
CA ASP A 98 -4.18 6.33 20.34
C ASP A 98 -2.81 5.72 20.05
N GLU A 99 -1.77 6.30 20.64
CA GLU A 99 -0.39 5.80 20.52
C GLU A 99 -0.09 4.57 21.37
N SER A 100 -0.97 4.22 22.30
CA SER A 100 -0.89 2.95 23.03
C SER A 100 -1.54 1.80 22.26
N GLY A 101 -2.31 2.14 21.20
CA GLY A 101 -2.98 1.21 20.31
C GLY A 101 -2.09 0.67 19.21
N THR A 102 -2.70 0.30 18.09
CA THR A 102 -1.99 -0.30 16.95
C THR A 102 -1.34 0.79 16.11
N LEU A 103 -0.02 0.71 15.93
CA LEU A 103 0.74 1.49 14.96
C LEU A 103 0.79 0.72 13.64
N PHE A 104 -0.01 1.16 12.66
CA PHE A 104 -0.12 0.51 11.35
C PHE A 104 1.01 0.90 10.40
N PHE A 105 1.48 2.15 10.48
CA PHE A 105 2.54 2.68 9.63
C PHE A 105 3.38 3.70 10.40
N SER A 106 4.69 3.67 10.17
CA SER A 106 5.62 4.69 10.65
C SER A 106 6.81 4.76 9.70
N GLN A 107 6.95 5.87 8.99
CA GLN A 107 8.09 6.12 8.12
C GLN A 107 8.63 7.53 8.32
N THR A 108 9.96 7.64 8.29
CA THR A 108 10.67 8.91 8.38
C THR A 108 11.10 9.36 6.99
N TYR A 109 10.84 10.62 6.69
CA TYR A 109 11.13 11.28 5.43
C TYR A 109 12.00 12.51 5.68
N SER A 110 12.77 12.88 4.67
CA SER A 110 13.53 14.11 4.70
C SER A 110 12.59 15.30 4.49
N VAL A 111 12.81 16.41 5.18
CA VAL A 111 12.05 17.66 4.88
C VAL A 111 12.23 18.13 3.43
N PHE A 112 13.28 17.68 2.75
CA PHE A 112 13.53 17.96 1.34
C PHE A 112 12.65 17.17 0.37
N ASP A 113 11.94 16.15 0.85
CA ASP A 113 10.93 15.42 0.08
C ASP A 113 9.64 16.23 -0.11
N LEU A 114 9.48 17.32 0.67
CA LEU A 114 8.37 18.26 0.58
C LEU A 114 8.67 19.41 -0.40
N PRO A 115 7.65 19.95 -1.08
CA PRO A 115 7.83 21.11 -1.95
C PRO A 115 8.39 22.32 -1.18
N GLY A 116 9.30 23.06 -1.84
CA GLY A 116 9.88 24.32 -1.37
C GLY A 116 9.10 25.56 -1.86
N THR A 117 9.55 26.76 -1.53
CA THR A 117 8.83 27.64 -0.57
C THR A 117 7.94 28.76 -1.13
N GLY A 118 6.75 28.86 -0.55
CA GLY A 118 5.88 30.04 -0.47
C GLY A 118 4.84 29.77 0.64
N PRO A 119 4.22 30.78 1.29
CA PRO A 119 3.09 30.49 2.16
C PRO A 119 1.99 29.91 1.26
N PHE A 120 1.48 28.72 1.59
CA PHE A 120 0.31 28.12 0.95
C PHE A 120 0.52 27.57 -0.47
N LEU A 121 1.33 26.51 -0.63
CA LEU A 121 1.49 25.86 -1.94
C LEU A 121 0.28 24.99 -2.31
N HIS A 122 -0.57 24.62 -1.34
CA HIS A 122 -1.85 23.92 -1.55
C HIS A 122 -1.72 22.69 -2.47
N SER A 123 -0.62 21.96 -2.37
CA SER A 123 -0.36 20.77 -3.15
C SER A 123 -0.25 19.55 -2.25
N PHE A 124 -0.79 18.43 -2.71
CA PHE A 124 -0.63 17.15 -2.03
C PHE A 124 0.74 16.55 -2.34
N THR A 125 1.44 16.12 -1.28
CA THR A 125 2.58 15.21 -1.37
C THR A 125 2.07 13.82 -0.98
N ASP A 126 2.23 12.85 -1.86
CA ASP A 126 1.75 11.47 -1.65
C ASP A 126 2.84 10.60 -1.01
N PHE A 127 2.45 9.84 0.00
CA PHE A 127 3.29 8.90 0.74
C PHE A 127 2.76 7.49 0.56
N ASP A 128 3.60 6.60 0.03
CA ASP A 128 3.28 5.19 -0.19
C ASP A 128 3.22 4.43 1.16
N THR A 129 2.04 3.93 1.51
CA THR A 129 1.80 3.08 2.69
C THR A 129 1.53 1.62 2.30
N SER A 130 1.59 1.28 1.01
CA SER A 130 1.19 -0.01 0.46
C SER A 130 1.96 -1.18 1.08
N SER A 131 3.25 -0.98 1.35
CA SER A 131 4.13 -1.99 1.95
C SER A 131 3.74 -2.40 3.37
N ALA A 132 2.96 -1.58 4.08
CA ALA A 132 2.49 -1.89 5.43
C ALA A 132 1.28 -2.82 5.46
N ASN A 133 0.64 -3.11 4.31
CA ASN A 133 -0.49 -4.03 4.21
C ASN A 133 -1.61 -3.75 5.24
N ILE A 134 -1.95 -2.47 5.40
CA ILE A 134 -2.93 -1.99 6.38
C ILE A 134 -4.33 -2.31 5.86
N ALA A 135 -4.90 -3.42 6.30
CA ALA A 135 -6.29 -3.75 5.99
C ALA A 135 -7.23 -2.79 6.73
N VAL A 136 -8.18 -2.21 6.00
CA VAL A 136 -9.18 -1.27 6.51
C VAL A 136 -10.57 -1.70 6.09
N SER A 137 -11.54 -1.44 6.95
CA SER A 137 -12.97 -1.63 6.69
C SER A 137 -13.70 -0.30 6.76
N ALA A 138 -14.75 -0.13 5.96
CA ALA A 138 -15.62 1.04 6.03
C ALA A 138 -16.17 1.21 7.45
N GLY A 139 -16.02 2.41 8.00
CA GLY A 139 -16.34 2.75 9.39
C GLY A 139 -15.17 2.68 10.37
N ASP A 140 -14.01 2.12 9.98
CA ASP A 140 -12.80 2.21 10.80
C ASP A 140 -12.38 3.68 10.95
N ILE A 141 -11.99 4.09 12.16
CA ILE A 141 -11.49 5.44 12.42
C ILE A 141 -9.98 5.37 12.67
N LEU A 142 -9.22 5.94 11.75
CA LEU A 142 -7.77 5.99 11.80
C LEU A 142 -7.28 7.42 11.98
N ALA A 143 -6.02 7.56 12.39
CA ALA A 143 -5.38 8.84 12.56
C ALA A 143 -4.07 8.89 11.77
N ILE A 144 -3.91 9.95 10.99
CA ILE A 144 -2.65 10.30 10.34
C ILE A 144 -1.96 11.34 11.21
N SER A 145 -0.71 11.11 11.60
CA SER A 145 0.07 12.09 12.35
C SER A 145 1.39 12.42 11.69
N VAL A 146 1.82 13.64 11.89
CA VAL A 146 3.12 14.15 11.45
C VAL A 146 3.85 14.69 12.67
N THR A 147 5.06 14.19 12.89
CA THR A 147 5.98 14.68 13.93
C THR A 147 7.28 15.10 13.28
N HIS A 148 7.81 16.26 13.66
CA HIS A 148 9.08 16.75 13.14
C HIS A 148 10.20 16.59 14.18
N GLN A 149 11.36 16.12 13.75
CA GLN A 149 12.57 16.02 14.55
C GLN A 149 13.61 16.98 13.95
N GLY A 150 13.68 18.21 14.48
CA GLY A 150 14.61 19.24 14.01
C GLY A 150 14.89 20.32 15.06
N GLY A 151 15.63 21.35 14.69
CA GLY A 151 15.79 22.55 15.53
C GLY A 151 14.51 23.39 15.58
N ASN A 152 14.38 24.26 16.58
CA ASN A 152 13.19 25.13 16.73
C ASN A 152 12.95 26.07 15.53
N ASP A 153 14.00 26.40 14.79
CA ASP A 153 13.93 27.27 13.61
C ASP A 153 13.62 26.49 12.31
N ASN A 154 13.53 25.16 12.39
CA ASN A 154 13.15 24.28 11.30
C ASN A 154 11.73 23.77 11.57
N TRP A 155 10.78 24.20 10.75
CA TRP A 155 9.43 23.68 10.80
C TRP A 155 8.88 23.44 9.41
N LEU A 156 8.10 22.38 9.30
CA LEU A 156 7.19 22.17 8.19
C LEU A 156 5.81 22.73 8.56
N THR A 157 4.97 22.95 7.58
CA THR A 157 3.59 23.41 7.80
C THR A 157 2.63 22.44 7.17
N TRP A 158 1.52 22.18 7.85
CA TRP A 158 0.40 21.42 7.30
C TRP A 158 -0.74 22.38 7.03
N ASP A 159 -1.13 22.52 5.76
CA ASP A 159 -2.24 23.40 5.37
C ASP A 159 -3.51 22.98 6.07
N ALA A 160 -4.26 23.98 6.55
CA ALA A 160 -5.38 23.76 7.44
C ALA A 160 -6.53 24.74 7.12
N GLY A 161 -7.76 24.32 7.38
CA GLY A 161 -8.97 25.10 7.15
C GLY A 161 -10.00 24.86 8.24
N SER A 162 -10.97 25.77 8.34
CA SER A 162 -12.06 25.64 9.30
C SER A 162 -13.18 24.73 8.78
N GLY A 163 -13.48 23.67 9.52
CA GLY A 163 -14.80 23.07 9.73
C GLY A 163 -15.43 22.39 8.52
N GLY A 164 -14.65 21.69 7.71
CA GLY A 164 -15.14 21.14 6.45
C GLY A 164 -15.18 19.61 6.38
N TYR A 165 -14.46 18.89 7.25
CA TYR A 165 -14.41 17.43 7.20
C TYR A 165 -15.26 16.81 8.30
N SER A 166 -16.43 16.28 7.95
CA SER A 166 -17.42 15.77 8.92
C SER A 166 -17.05 14.41 9.53
N GLU A 167 -16.16 13.66 8.89
CA GLU A 167 -15.85 12.26 9.22
C GLU A 167 -14.56 12.13 10.03
N GLY A 168 -14.13 13.20 10.69
CA GLY A 168 -12.89 13.22 11.47
C GLY A 168 -12.70 14.53 12.23
N ALA A 169 -11.53 14.68 12.83
CA ALA A 169 -11.15 15.88 13.55
C ALA A 169 -9.63 16.09 13.53
N GLY A 170 -9.24 17.36 13.59
CA GLY A 170 -7.87 17.76 13.83
C GLY A 170 -7.45 17.64 15.29
N PHE A 171 -6.19 17.24 15.49
CA PHE A 171 -5.56 17.18 16.80
C PHE A 171 -4.15 17.78 16.75
N ASN A 172 -3.75 18.38 17.86
CA ASN A 172 -2.38 18.77 18.11
C ASN A 172 -1.89 18.14 19.41
N ARG A 173 -0.58 17.95 19.51
CA ARG A 173 0.07 17.56 20.75
C ARG A 173 1.32 18.39 20.93
N ASN A 174 1.43 18.99 22.10
CA ASN A 174 2.63 19.68 22.54
C ASN A 174 3.41 18.78 23.52
N GLY A 175 4.48 18.17 23.01
CA GLY A 175 5.39 17.32 23.76
C GLY A 175 6.16 18.05 24.87
N LEU A 176 6.08 19.38 24.96
CA LEU A 176 6.75 20.16 26.00
C LEU A 176 5.92 20.34 27.29
N THR A 177 4.59 20.14 27.24
CA THR A 177 3.70 20.50 28.37
C THR A 177 2.94 19.31 28.96
N ASN A 178 2.13 18.62 28.16
CA ASN A 178 1.26 17.54 28.63
C ASN A 178 1.43 16.25 27.83
N ASN A 179 2.07 16.29 26.65
CA ASN A 179 2.23 15.16 25.73
C ASN A 179 0.92 14.39 25.44
N LEU A 180 -0.23 15.06 25.59
CA LEU A 180 -1.55 14.52 25.30
C LEU A 180 -2.07 15.14 24.01
N TRP A 181 -2.80 14.33 23.23
CA TRP A 181 -3.53 14.83 22.07
C TRP A 181 -4.68 15.72 22.55
N ALA A 182 -4.62 16.98 22.17
CA ALA A 182 -5.69 17.95 22.36
C ALA A 182 -6.42 18.12 21.03
N SER A 183 -7.73 17.99 21.06
CA SER A 183 -8.54 18.23 19.86
C SER A 183 -8.60 19.72 19.56
N ASP A 184 -8.56 20.06 18.27
CA ASP A 184 -8.71 21.42 17.77
C ASP A 184 -10.19 21.88 17.69
N ILE A 185 -11.12 21.18 18.36
CA ILE A 185 -12.58 21.44 18.30
C ILE A 185 -12.96 22.91 18.50
N GLN A 186 -12.22 23.68 19.30
CA GLN A 186 -12.54 25.11 19.51
C GLN A 186 -12.43 25.95 18.23
N ASN A 187 -11.61 25.51 17.29
CA ASN A 187 -11.34 26.20 16.03
C ASN A 187 -11.78 25.37 14.81
N GLU A 188 -12.32 24.16 15.03
CA GLU A 188 -12.73 23.19 14.00
C GLU A 188 -11.68 23.05 12.90
N VAL A 189 -10.41 22.86 13.27
CA VAL A 189 -9.32 22.89 12.29
C VAL A 189 -9.10 21.51 11.69
N ASP A 190 -9.43 21.37 10.40
CA ASP A 190 -9.10 20.19 9.60
C ASP A 190 -7.85 20.47 8.76
N ARG A 191 -7.05 19.43 8.54
CA ARG A 191 -5.78 19.53 7.80
C ARG A 191 -5.88 18.86 6.45
N GLY A 192 -5.29 19.46 5.42
CA GLY A 192 -5.40 18.97 4.05
C GLY A 192 -4.84 17.55 3.90
N PHE A 193 -5.69 16.59 3.57
CA PHE A 193 -5.32 15.18 3.41
C PHE A 193 -6.15 14.48 2.34
N ARG A 194 -5.66 13.34 1.88
CA ARG A 194 -6.40 12.36 1.07
C ARG A 194 -5.87 10.96 1.32
N THR A 195 -6.74 9.96 1.22
CA THR A 195 -6.38 8.55 1.36
C THR A 195 -6.80 7.78 0.13
N PHE A 196 -6.01 6.77 -0.24
CA PHE A 196 -6.34 5.86 -1.33
C PHE A 196 -6.32 4.43 -0.83
N VAL A 197 -7.28 3.63 -1.29
CA VAL A 197 -7.45 2.23 -0.92
C VAL A 197 -7.30 1.37 -2.17
N ASP A 198 -6.46 0.34 -2.08
CA ASP A 198 -6.40 -0.74 -3.06
C ASP A 198 -7.43 -1.81 -2.70
N THR A 199 -8.50 -1.87 -3.50
CA THR A 199 -9.59 -2.85 -3.36
C THR A 199 -9.31 -4.15 -4.11
N THR A 200 -8.22 -4.20 -4.89
CA THR A 200 -7.86 -5.37 -5.71
C THR A 200 -6.81 -6.25 -5.07
N ARG A 201 -6.15 -5.76 -4.03
CA ARG A 201 -5.53 -6.62 -3.03
C ARG A 201 -6.62 -7.43 -2.35
N VAL A 202 -6.95 -8.55 -2.97
CA VAL A 202 -7.51 -9.68 -2.25
C VAL A 202 -6.39 -10.11 -1.32
N VAL A 203 -6.66 -10.28 -0.02
CA VAL A 203 -5.80 -11.10 0.84
C VAL A 203 -5.51 -12.32 -0.02
N ALA A 204 -4.25 -12.63 -0.31
CA ALA A 204 -3.96 -13.94 -0.83
C ALA A 204 -4.38 -14.90 0.27
N VAL A 205 -5.67 -15.23 0.32
CA VAL A 205 -6.17 -16.50 0.81
C VAL A 205 -5.26 -17.40 0.03
N SER A 206 -4.31 -18.03 0.71
CA SER A 206 -3.46 -19.04 0.12
C SER A 206 -4.43 -19.93 -0.60
N GLU A 207 -4.62 -19.73 -1.91
CA GLU A 207 -5.31 -20.67 -2.75
C GLU A 207 -4.39 -21.84 -2.59
N VAL A 208 -4.77 -22.75 -1.68
CA VAL A 208 -4.03 -23.96 -1.40
C VAL A 208 -3.84 -24.52 -2.78
N PRO A 209 -2.61 -24.49 -3.33
CA PRO A 209 -2.42 -24.69 -4.76
C PRO A 209 -3.14 -25.97 -5.05
N GLU A 210 -4.22 -25.91 -5.86
CA GLU A 210 -5.06 -27.08 -6.03
C GLU A 210 -4.07 -28.18 -6.38
N PRO A 211 -3.98 -29.24 -5.55
CA PRO A 211 -2.91 -30.19 -5.71
C PRO A 211 -2.96 -30.60 -7.16
N ASN A 212 -1.79 -30.71 -7.80
CA ASN A 212 -1.64 -31.12 -9.19
C ASN A 212 -2.29 -32.50 -9.48
N ALA A 213 -3.13 -33.04 -8.60
CA ALA A 213 -4.10 -34.09 -8.77
C ALA A 213 -4.80 -34.05 -10.13
N LEU A 214 -5.26 -32.90 -10.65
CA LEU A 214 -5.84 -32.86 -12.02
C LEU A 214 -4.80 -33.18 -13.10
N SER A 215 -3.60 -32.63 -12.98
CA SER A 215 -2.46 -32.92 -13.87
C SER A 215 -2.01 -34.39 -13.75
N LEU A 216 -1.94 -34.92 -12.54
CA LEU A 216 -1.63 -36.33 -12.24
C LEU A 216 -2.73 -37.26 -12.76
N PHE A 217 -4.00 -36.86 -12.65
CA PHE A 217 -5.14 -37.61 -13.18
C PHE A 217 -5.08 -37.64 -14.71
N GLY A 218 -4.82 -36.50 -15.35
CA GLY A 218 -4.60 -36.42 -16.80
C GLY A 218 -3.44 -37.31 -17.27
N LEU A 219 -2.29 -37.24 -16.60
CA LEU A 219 -1.14 -38.10 -16.91
C LEU A 219 -1.43 -39.58 -16.67
N SER A 220 -2.21 -39.92 -15.63
CA SER A 220 -2.61 -41.30 -15.36
C SER A 220 -3.52 -41.86 -16.45
N LEU A 221 -4.45 -41.05 -16.99
CA LEU A 221 -5.33 -41.44 -18.10
C LEU A 221 -4.55 -41.63 -19.39
N VAL A 222 -3.59 -40.72 -19.70
CA VAL A 222 -2.70 -40.87 -20.85
C VAL A 222 -1.85 -42.13 -20.71
N GLY A 223 -1.28 -42.39 -19.52
CA GLY A 223 -0.54 -43.61 -19.22
C GLY A 223 -1.39 -44.88 -19.41
N LEU A 224 -2.62 -44.89 -18.91
CA LEU A 224 -3.55 -46.00 -19.04
C LEU A 224 -3.97 -46.25 -20.51
N TYR A 225 -4.19 -45.18 -21.28
CA TYR A 225 -4.47 -45.26 -22.70
C TYR A 225 -3.30 -45.87 -23.49
N CYS A 226 -2.08 -45.38 -23.23
CA CYS A 226 -0.86 -45.91 -23.84
C CYS A 226 -0.63 -47.40 -23.47
N TYR A 227 -0.89 -47.80 -22.22
CA TYR A 227 -0.78 -49.19 -21.78
C TYR A 227 -1.79 -50.11 -22.49
N ARG A 228 -3.06 -49.71 -22.57
CA ARG A 228 -4.11 -50.48 -23.27
C ARG A 228 -3.82 -50.66 -24.76
N ARG A 229 -3.29 -49.63 -25.43
CA ARG A 229 -2.94 -49.70 -26.85
C ARG A 229 -1.84 -50.73 -27.12
N ARG A 230 -0.83 -50.82 -26.24
CA ARG A 230 0.31 -51.75 -26.40
C ARG A 230 -0.10 -53.22 -26.31
N ASN A 231 -1.04 -53.57 -25.43
CA ASN A 231 -1.45 -54.97 -25.22
C ASN A 231 -2.40 -55.53 -26.29
N ARG A 232 -3.03 -54.67 -27.11
CA ARG A 232 -3.87 -55.14 -28.24
C ARG A 232 -3.06 -55.65 -29.43
N SER A 233 -1.80 -55.27 -29.55
CA SER A 233 -0.92 -55.66 -30.66
C SER A 233 -0.38 -57.10 -30.57
N THR A 234 -0.52 -57.77 -29.42
CA THR A 234 0.10 -59.09 -29.16
C THR A 234 -0.83 -60.30 -29.36
N VAL A 235 -2.11 -60.11 -29.69
CA VAL A 235 -3.10 -61.21 -29.82
C VAL A 235 -3.42 -61.56 -31.29
N LYS A 236 -2.46 -61.41 -32.19
CA LYS A 236 -2.56 -61.97 -33.56
C LYS A 236 -1.49 -63.05 -33.72
N GLY A 237 -1.83 -64.26 -33.28
CA GLY A 237 -1.12 -65.50 -33.51
C GLY A 237 -2.14 -66.60 -33.71
#